data_AF-A0A183G9S4-F1
#
_entry.id   AF-A0A183G9S4-F1
#
_cell.length_a   1.000
_cell.length_b   1.000
_cell.length_c   1.000
_cell.angle_alpha   90.00
_cell.angle_beta   90.00
_cell.angle_gamma   90.00
#
_symmetry.space_group_name_H-M   'P 1'
#
loop_
_entity.id
_entity.type
_entity.pdbx_description
1 polymer ?
#
loop_
_entity_poly.entity_id
_entity_poly.type
_entity_poly.pdbx_seq_one_letter_code
_entity_poly.pdbx_strand_id
1 'polypeptide(L)'
;MRHPMVLNFINERLLDCALFYSLHILAFAVFLLLLSSHIFSNSLAKDVAVTAFIAFFLFFMMVKGAIKARISHSISFWFVIAYTFNVATYVATFLYVWLPTMFAYDDYHEDLKVSPRY
;
A
#
# COMPACT_ATOMS: atom_id res chain seq x y z
N MET A 1 -30.79 -26.60 13.47
CA MET A 1 -29.79 -25.56 13.13
C MET A 1 -30.40 -24.17 12.92
N ARG A 2 -31.42 -23.77 13.70
CA ARG A 2 -32.01 -22.41 13.67
C ARG A 2 -32.22 -21.92 15.10
N HIS A 3 -31.13 -21.92 15.88
CA HIS A 3 -31.17 -21.27 17.19
C HIS A 3 -30.91 -19.77 16.95
N PRO A 4 -31.79 -18.86 17.39
CA PRO A 4 -31.69 -17.42 17.07
C PRO A 4 -30.34 -16.83 17.52
N MET A 5 -29.75 -17.35 18.60
CA MET A 5 -28.43 -16.96 19.08
C MET A 5 -27.30 -17.29 18.08
N VAL A 6 -27.40 -18.41 17.34
CA VAL A 6 -26.38 -18.81 16.35
C VAL A 6 -26.49 -17.93 15.10
N LEU A 7 -27.71 -17.56 14.67
CA LEU A 7 -27.88 -16.61 13.57
C LEU A 7 -27.36 -15.22 13.93
N ASN A 8 -27.61 -14.73 15.15
CA ASN A 8 -27.09 -13.43 15.58
C ASN A 8 -25.55 -13.43 15.61
N PHE A 9 -24.94 -14.49 16.16
CA PHE A 9 -23.49 -14.65 16.18
C PHE A 9 -22.87 -14.69 14.78
N ILE A 10 -23.46 -15.46 13.85
CA ILE A 10 -22.99 -15.51 12.46
C ILE A 10 -23.12 -14.14 11.80
N ASN A 11 -24.24 -13.45 11.99
CA ASN A 11 -24.48 -12.14 11.40
C ASN A 11 -23.44 -11.11 11.88
N GLU A 12 -23.14 -11.08 13.18
CA GLU A 12 -22.14 -10.19 13.76
C GLU A 12 -20.74 -10.47 13.21
N ARG A 13 -20.36 -11.75 13.09
CA ARG A 13 -19.11 -12.19 12.46
C ARG A 13 -19.02 -11.84 10.98
N LEU A 14 -20.12 -11.98 10.26
CA LEU A 14 -20.18 -11.65 8.83
C LEU A 14 -20.03 -10.14 8.62
N LEU A 15 -20.70 -9.34 9.46
CA LEU A 15 -20.71 -7.88 9.39
C LEU A 15 -19.34 -7.31 9.73
N ASP A 16 -18.65 -7.85 10.74
CA ASP A 16 -17.27 -7.50 11.07
C ASP A 16 -16.29 -7.81 9.91
N CYS A 17 -16.43 -8.98 9.30
CA CYS A 17 -15.63 -9.38 8.13
C CYS A 17 -15.93 -8.47 6.91
N ALA A 18 -17.20 -8.16 6.66
CA ALA A 18 -17.63 -7.31 5.57
C ALA A 18 -17.16 -5.86 5.73
N LEU A 19 -17.23 -5.31 6.94
CA LEU A 19 -16.70 -3.97 7.25
C LEU A 19 -15.19 -3.91 7.06
N PHE A 20 -14.46 -4.94 7.50
CA PHE A 20 -13.02 -5.01 7.29
C PHE A 20 -12.66 -5.01 5.80
N TYR A 21 -13.38 -5.80 5.00
CA TYR A 21 -13.13 -5.92 3.57
C TYR A 21 -13.56 -4.67 2.79
N SER A 22 -14.69 -4.03 3.16
CA SER A 22 -15.15 -2.81 2.54
C SER A 22 -14.20 -1.64 2.79
N LEU A 23 -13.66 -1.52 4.01
CA LEU A 23 -12.64 -0.53 4.34
C LEU A 23 -11.34 -0.78 3.55
N HIS A 24 -10.98 -2.04 3.31
CA HIS A 24 -9.83 -2.38 2.47
C HIS A 24 -10.04 -1.98 1.01
N ILE A 25 -11.22 -2.24 0.45
CA ILE A 25 -11.58 -1.80 -0.91
C ILE A 25 -11.58 -0.27 -1.01
N LEU A 26 -12.14 0.42 -0.02
CA LEU A 26 -12.15 1.89 0.02
C LEU A 26 -10.73 2.48 0.06
N ALA A 27 -9.87 1.92 0.91
CA ALA A 27 -8.47 2.31 0.97
C ALA A 27 -7.75 2.10 -0.38
N PHE A 28 -8.01 0.97 -1.05
CA PHE A 28 -7.45 0.70 -2.37
C PHE A 28 -8.00 1.66 -3.44
N ALA A 29 -9.27 2.05 -3.36
CA ALA A 29 -9.85 3.05 -4.25
C ALA A 29 -9.20 4.44 -4.06
N VAL A 30 -8.97 4.87 -2.82
CA VAL A 30 -8.24 6.11 -2.51
C VAL A 30 -6.82 6.07 -3.04
N PHE A 31 -6.14 4.93 -2.90
CA PHE A 31 -4.81 4.71 -3.44
C PHE A 31 -4.75 4.87 -4.97
N LEU A 32 -5.68 4.23 -5.69
CA LEU A 32 -5.78 4.37 -7.14
C LEU A 32 -6.12 5.79 -7.58
N LEU A 33 -6.96 6.50 -6.83
CA LEU A 33 -7.25 7.93 -7.08
C LEU A 33 -6.02 8.81 -6.89
N LEU A 34 -5.23 8.57 -5.84
CA LEU A 34 -3.96 9.28 -5.60
C LEU A 34 -2.96 9.01 -6.73
N LEU A 35 -2.83 7.74 -7.15
CA LEU A 35 -1.96 7.36 -8.26
C LEU A 35 -2.41 7.97 -9.59
N SER A 36 -3.71 7.99 -9.86
CA SER A 36 -4.29 8.66 -11.03
C SER A 36 -4.00 10.17 -11.00
N SER A 37 -4.17 10.83 -9.84
CA SER A 37 -3.89 12.26 -9.67
C SER A 37 -2.41 12.63 -9.83
N HIS A 38 -1.49 11.72 -9.50
CA HIS A 38 -0.06 11.86 -9.78
C HIS A 38 0.22 11.84 -11.29
N ILE A 39 -0.43 10.95 -12.05
CA ILE A 39 -0.24 10.86 -13.51
C ILE A 39 -0.67 12.14 -14.24
N PHE A 40 -1.74 12.81 -13.79
CA PHE A 40 -2.24 14.02 -14.44
C PHE A 40 -1.45 15.30 -14.13
N SER A 41 -0.69 15.35 -13.02
CA SER A 41 0.11 16.54 -12.68
C SER A 41 1.16 16.19 -11.60
N ASN A 42 2.44 16.29 -11.97
CA ASN A 42 3.59 16.09 -11.09
C ASN A 42 3.77 17.32 -10.19
N SER A 43 3.47 17.14 -8.90
CA SER A 43 3.76 18.14 -7.87
C SER A 43 4.30 17.41 -6.66
N LEU A 44 5.40 17.93 -6.11
CA LEU A 44 6.13 17.33 -4.98
C LEU A 44 5.22 17.06 -3.76
N ALA A 45 4.17 17.87 -3.58
CA ALA A 45 3.16 17.66 -2.53
C ALA A 45 2.36 16.36 -2.71
N LYS A 46 2.08 15.96 -3.95
CA LYS A 46 1.37 14.72 -4.28
C LYS A 46 2.26 13.51 -4.10
N ASP A 47 3.53 13.61 -4.47
CA ASP A 47 4.52 12.52 -4.31
C ASP A 47 4.73 12.19 -2.84
N VAL A 48 4.81 13.23 -2.00
CA VAL A 48 4.84 13.10 -0.53
C VAL A 48 3.54 12.48 0.00
N ALA A 49 2.37 12.90 -0.51
CA ALA A 49 1.08 12.34 -0.08
C ALA A 49 0.95 10.84 -0.44
N VAL A 50 1.36 10.43 -1.65
CA VAL A 50 1.36 9.03 -2.07
C VAL A 50 2.36 8.22 -1.23
N THR A 51 3.54 8.77 -0.97
CA THR A 51 4.56 8.12 -0.13
C THR A 51 4.10 7.96 1.32
N ALA A 52 3.49 8.99 1.91
CA ALA A 52 2.93 8.94 3.26
C ALA A 52 1.81 7.90 3.37
N PHE A 53 0.95 7.82 2.35
CA PHE A 53 -0.10 6.80 2.26
C PHE A 53 0.50 5.39 2.21
N ILE A 54 1.48 5.14 1.33
CA ILE A 54 2.17 3.85 1.22
C ILE A 54 2.84 3.47 2.56
N ALA A 55 3.55 4.40 3.19
CA ALA A 55 4.22 4.19 4.47
C ALA A 55 3.23 3.82 5.58
N PHE A 56 2.08 4.51 5.65
CA PHE A 56 1.02 4.22 6.61
C PHE A 56 0.47 2.80 6.42
N PHE A 57 0.15 2.40 5.19
CA PHE A 57 -0.38 1.07 4.91
C PHE A 57 0.66 -0.05 5.12
N LEU A 58 1.93 0.18 4.75
CA LEU A 58 3.03 -0.75 5.04
C LEU A 58 3.20 -0.95 6.54
N PHE A 59 3.13 0.12 7.34
CA PHE A 59 3.23 0.02 8.79
C PHE A 59 2.12 -0.85 9.38
N PHE A 60 0.86 -0.60 8.99
CA PHE A 60 -0.26 -1.44 9.42
C PHE A 60 -0.12 -2.90 8.96
N MET A 61 0.45 -3.12 7.78
CA MET A 61 0.70 -4.48 7.29
C MET A 61 1.76 -5.20 8.13
N MET A 62 2.87 -4.53 8.45
CA MET A 62 3.93 -5.07 9.31
C MET A 62 3.41 -5.39 10.70
N VAL A 63 2.57 -4.52 11.28
CA VAL A 63 1.91 -4.78 12.57
C VAL A 63 0.99 -6.00 12.48
N LYS A 64 0.16 -6.12 11.45
CA LYS A 64 -0.68 -7.33 11.24
C LYS A 64 0.17 -8.59 11.08
N GLY A 65 1.27 -8.52 10.35
CA GLY A 65 2.23 -9.62 10.18
C GLY A 65 2.86 -10.03 11.51
N ALA A 66 3.35 -9.07 12.29
CA ALA A 66 3.98 -9.30 13.59
C ALA A 66 3.00 -9.89 14.62
N ILE A 67 1.77 -9.37 14.70
CA ILE A 67 0.73 -9.91 15.57
C ILE A 67 0.40 -11.35 15.16
N LYS A 68 0.24 -11.61 13.85
CA LYS A 68 -0.08 -12.96 13.37
C LYS A 68 1.06 -13.94 13.61
N ALA A 69 2.31 -13.52 13.46
CA ALA A 69 3.49 -14.33 13.76
C ALA A 69 3.62 -14.64 15.26
N ARG A 70 3.17 -13.73 16.14
CA ARG A 70 3.20 -13.91 17.61
C ARG A 70 2.08 -14.81 18.12
N ILE A 71 0.89 -14.72 17.54
CA ILE A 71 -0.31 -15.44 18.02
C ILE A 71 -0.47 -16.80 17.33
N SER A 72 -0.04 -16.94 16.08
CA SER A 72 -0.31 -18.13 15.29
C SER A 72 0.93 -19.03 15.16
N HIS A 73 0.87 -20.21 15.77
CA HIS A 73 1.90 -21.24 15.67
C HIS A 73 1.97 -21.89 14.26
N SER A 74 1.01 -21.60 13.38
CA SER A 74 0.97 -22.09 11.99
C SER A 74 0.43 -21.00 11.06
N ILE A 75 1.35 -20.34 10.35
CA ILE A 75 1.01 -19.36 9.33
C ILE A 75 0.57 -20.11 8.08
N SER A 76 -0.69 -19.93 7.66
CA SER A 76 -1.20 -20.51 6.40
C SER A 76 -0.38 -20.03 5.20
N PHE A 77 0.03 -20.96 4.33
CA PHE A 77 0.78 -20.66 3.10
C PHE A 77 0.09 -19.59 2.22
N TRP A 78 -1.24 -19.66 2.10
CA TRP A 78 -2.05 -18.69 1.36
C TRP A 78 -1.95 -17.27 1.94
N PHE A 79 -1.79 -17.17 3.27
CA PHE A 79 -1.57 -15.87 3.89
C PHE A 79 -0.19 -15.32 3.53
N VAL A 80 0.86 -16.14 3.49
CA VAL A 80 2.20 -15.70 3.10
C VAL A 80 2.19 -15.17 1.67
N ILE A 81 1.59 -15.91 0.73
CA ILE A 81 1.49 -15.47 -0.67
C ILE A 81 0.73 -14.13 -0.77
N ALA A 82 -0.46 -14.04 -0.16
CA ALA A 82 -1.25 -12.82 -0.21
C ALA A 82 -0.55 -11.63 0.47
N TYR A 83 0.17 -11.87 1.57
CA TYR A 83 0.95 -10.87 2.28
C TYR A 83 2.12 -10.38 1.43
N THR A 84 2.92 -11.29 0.88
CA THR A 84 4.07 -10.98 0.03
C THR A 84 3.64 -10.24 -1.24
N PHE A 85 2.54 -10.64 -1.88
CA PHE A 85 2.02 -9.96 -3.06
C PHE A 85 1.61 -8.51 -2.75
N ASN A 86 0.94 -8.28 -1.62
CA ASN A 86 0.58 -6.93 -1.19
C ASN A 86 1.82 -6.07 -0.92
N VAL A 87 2.81 -6.60 -0.19
CA VAL A 87 4.09 -5.89 0.05
C VAL A 87 4.78 -5.55 -1.27
N ALA A 88 4.88 -6.50 -2.20
CA ALA A 88 5.49 -6.29 -3.51
C ALA A 88 4.78 -5.18 -4.30
N THR A 89 3.45 -5.11 -4.23
CA THR A 89 2.65 -4.08 -4.92
C THR A 89 2.94 -2.68 -4.36
N TYR A 90 3.01 -2.54 -3.02
CA TYR A 90 3.36 -1.27 -2.40
C TYR A 90 4.80 -0.84 -2.70
N VAL A 91 5.75 -1.78 -2.68
CA VAL A 91 7.15 -1.50 -3.05
C VAL A 91 7.26 -1.10 -4.52
N ALA A 92 6.57 -1.81 -5.42
CA ALA A 92 6.54 -1.46 -6.84
C ALA A 92 5.95 -0.07 -7.08
N THR A 93 4.92 0.32 -6.32
CA THR A 93 4.35 1.67 -6.45
C THR A 93 5.27 2.74 -5.88
N PHE A 94 5.95 2.47 -4.77
CA PHE A 94 6.98 3.36 -4.24
C PHE A 94 8.11 3.57 -5.26
N LEU A 95 8.60 2.47 -5.84
CA LEU A 95 9.59 2.52 -6.92
C LEU A 95 9.06 3.29 -8.12
N TYR A 96 7.80 3.10 -8.53
CA TYR A 96 7.21 3.83 -9.65
C TYR A 96 7.16 5.34 -9.43
N VAL A 97 6.80 5.79 -8.22
CA VAL A 97 6.75 7.22 -7.86
C VAL A 97 8.16 7.82 -7.78
N TRP A 98 9.13 7.08 -7.23
CA TRP A 98 10.48 7.60 -6.95
C TRP A 98 11.54 7.29 -8.02
N LEU A 99 11.31 6.34 -8.94
CA LEU A 99 12.25 6.05 -10.02
C LEU A 99 12.53 7.28 -10.90
N PRO A 100 11.51 8.01 -11.38
CA PRO A 100 11.73 9.17 -12.21
C PRO A 100 12.51 10.26 -11.48
N THR A 101 12.27 10.46 -10.18
CA THR A 101 12.98 11.48 -9.39
C THR A 101 14.41 11.07 -9.05
N MET A 102 14.67 9.79 -8.80
CA MET A 102 16.01 9.26 -8.55
C MET A 102 16.88 9.26 -9.82
N PHE A 103 16.31 8.98 -10.99
CA PHE A 103 17.03 9.01 -12.26
C PHE A 103 17.12 10.42 -12.87
N ALA A 104 16.13 11.30 -12.69
CA ALA A 104 16.23 12.69 -13.11
C ALA A 104 17.22 13.53 -12.27
N TYR A 105 17.56 13.07 -11.06
CA TYR A 105 18.63 13.68 -10.26
C TYR A 105 20.01 13.51 -10.91
N ASP A 106 20.22 12.42 -11.65
CA ASP A 106 21.48 12.16 -12.38
C ASP A 106 21.60 13.06 -13.62
N ASP A 107 20.49 13.29 -14.34
CA ASP A 107 20.44 14.19 -15.51
C ASP A 107 20.64 15.68 -15.15
N TYR A 108 20.26 16.12 -13.94
CA TYR A 108 20.47 17.52 -13.51
C TYR A 108 21.95 17.90 -13.36
N HIS A 109 22.85 16.91 -13.27
CA HIS A 109 24.29 17.12 -13.23
C HIS A 109 24.99 16.96 -14.59
N GLU A 110 24.28 16.53 -15.64
CA GLU A 110 24.78 16.53 -17.02
C GLU A 110 24.85 17.97 -17.58
N ASP A 111 23.87 18.82 -17.29
CA ASP A 111 23.86 20.23 -17.73
C ASP A 111 25.04 21.05 -17.18
N LEU A 112 25.59 20.66 -16.02
CA LEU A 112 26.79 21.28 -15.43
C LEU A 112 28.11 20.77 -16.05
N LYS A 113 28.11 19.66 -16.78
CA LYS A 113 29.28 19.12 -17.49
C LYS A 113 29.43 19.66 -18.92
N VAL A 114 28.37 20.20 -19.52
CA VAL A 114 28.38 20.72 -20.91
C VAL A 114 28.55 22.25 -20.96
N SER A 115 29.25 22.85 -19.99
CA SER A 115 29.79 24.20 -20.17
C SER A 115 31.26 24.12 -20.58
N PRO A 116 31.57 24.01 -21.89
CA PRO A 116 32.91 24.25 -22.37
C PRO A 116 33.17 25.75 -22.23
N ARG A 117 33.95 26.09 -21.20
CA ARG A 117 35.01 27.10 -21.19
C ARG A 117 35.04 27.97 -22.46
N TYR A 118 34.37 29.14 -22.44
CA TYR A 118 34.74 30.37 -23.14
C TYR A 118 34.19 31.58 -22.41
#